data_AF-A0A2V5UA54-F1
#
_entry.id   AF-A0A2V5UA54-F1
#
_cell.length_a   1.000
_cell.length_b   1.000
_cell.length_c   1.000
_cell.angle_alpha   90.00
_cell.angle_beta   90.00
_cell.angle_gamma   90.00
#
_symmetry.space_group_name_H-M   'P 1'
#
loop_
_entity.id
_entity.type
_entity.pdbx_description
1 polymer ?
#
loop_
_entity_poly.entity_id
_entity_poly.type
_entity_poly.pdbx_seq_one_letter_code
_entity_poly.pdbx_strand_id
1 'polypeptide(L)'
;MRRTHVLKHANMKKLSLGLALLIAGISTLLANGGAWQTGVPGTGSASASDKSRKTDVAIEDENLKIDLHPEYASVEVRYRMHNTGPKVEQEFFFPVERWGKNPDADTDTKSADVDQYQITVDGKKLPSTNASGPKEHASESTSGQFWQQNVSTIKSWKKSVIPFDRNQTREVMISYRAKYAENDESVSDDAHISDATFAYSLSPAATWKGPISKGKIEINILHPEPEDVSIEKPKERFEKINDSHYEWKFENLKPSLADDIRIIAHPKYDKYPTGYGEEDLSRHASYVLRDHQYFLDHTDYDATASSTLAAQGKHNYDVVNIKGDPTREVQSPWAEGVEGDAIGESVTLNVKRPLPLYGILIQPGYYEYDEKEPWSKNNRVAQLEITLNDEDTFTENIPDERFESPYLIRVRNYTKPVNKIKLVIKGVYRGTQFRDTCISLVELRAPLTKKPEIQAAR
;
A
#
# COMPACT_ATOMS: atom_id res chain seq x y z
N MET A 1 -14.99 74.04 2.87
CA MET A 1 -14.23 72.87 3.35
C MET A 1 -15.11 72.07 4.32
N ARG A 2 -15.85 71.09 3.81
CA ARG A 2 -16.69 70.13 4.54
C ARG A 2 -16.87 68.93 3.61
N ARG A 3 -16.58 67.72 4.09
CA ARG A 3 -17.14 66.42 3.65
C ARG A 3 -16.51 65.34 4.54
N THR A 4 -17.13 65.02 5.68
CA THR A 4 -17.97 63.81 5.89
C THR A 4 -17.45 62.55 5.19
N HIS A 5 -16.93 61.63 6.01
CA HIS A 5 -16.55 60.26 5.67
C HIS A 5 -17.79 59.48 5.20
N VAL A 6 -17.65 58.85 4.04
CA VAL A 6 -18.57 57.83 3.51
C VAL A 6 -17.85 56.50 3.58
N LEU A 7 -18.44 55.53 4.29
CA LEU A 7 -18.05 54.12 4.22
C LEU A 7 -18.10 53.66 2.76
N LYS A 8 -16.98 53.15 2.24
CA LYS A 8 -16.97 52.36 1.01
C LYS A 8 -16.95 50.88 1.38
N HIS A 9 -18.05 50.20 1.06
CA HIS A 9 -18.13 48.75 0.93
C HIS A 9 -16.93 48.22 0.12
N ALA A 10 -16.12 47.38 0.76
CA ALA A 10 -15.19 46.52 0.04
C ALA A 10 -16.01 45.40 -0.61
N ASN A 11 -16.03 45.42 -1.94
CA ASN A 11 -16.68 44.46 -2.79
C ASN A 11 -15.93 43.12 -2.65
N MET A 12 -16.49 42.14 -1.94
CA MET A 12 -16.00 40.76 -1.97
C MET A 12 -16.20 40.24 -3.39
N LYS A 13 -15.10 40.15 -4.16
CA LYS A 13 -15.08 39.35 -5.38
C LYS A 13 -15.42 37.91 -4.97
N LYS A 14 -16.53 37.39 -5.51
CA LYS A 14 -16.81 35.96 -5.54
C LYS A 14 -15.61 35.28 -6.20
N LEU A 15 -14.73 34.67 -5.42
CA LEU A 15 -13.89 33.60 -5.93
C LEU A 15 -14.83 32.43 -6.19
N SER A 16 -15.10 32.15 -7.45
CA SER A 16 -15.57 30.83 -7.86
C SER A 16 -14.50 29.83 -7.44
N LEU A 17 -14.77 29.06 -6.38
CA LEU A 17 -13.99 27.87 -6.06
C LEU A 17 -14.18 26.93 -7.25
N GLY A 18 -13.13 26.80 -8.06
CA GLY A 18 -13.10 25.78 -9.11
C GLY A 18 -13.01 24.42 -8.43
N LEU A 19 -13.92 23.52 -8.81
CA LEU A 19 -13.86 22.11 -8.47
C LEU A 19 -12.55 21.54 -9.02
N ALA A 20 -11.55 21.35 -8.16
CA ALA A 20 -10.31 20.66 -8.50
C ALA A 20 -10.49 19.18 -8.16
N LEU A 21 -10.81 18.36 -9.16
CA LEU A 21 -10.63 16.91 -9.04
C LEU A 21 -9.14 16.62 -9.15
N LEU A 22 -8.54 16.15 -8.06
CA LEU A 22 -7.24 15.48 -8.09
C LEU A 22 -7.52 13.98 -8.19
N ILE A 23 -7.03 13.36 -9.27
CA ILE A 23 -6.96 11.91 -9.43
C ILE A 23 -5.49 11.55 -9.26
N ALA A 24 -5.12 10.99 -8.11
CA ALA A 24 -3.79 10.46 -7.88
C ALA A 24 -3.90 8.94 -7.74
N GLY A 25 -3.42 8.21 -8.75
CA GLY A 25 -3.41 6.75 -8.75
C GLY A 25 -2.44 6.21 -9.78
N ILE A 26 -1.25 5.77 -9.35
CA ILE A 26 -0.29 5.06 -10.20
C ILE A 26 0.24 3.88 -9.41
N SER A 27 0.13 2.69 -9.99
CA SER A 27 0.63 1.45 -9.42
C SER A 27 1.26 0.61 -10.53
N THR A 28 2.37 -0.03 -10.19
CA THR A 28 3.09 -0.97 -11.05
C THR A 28 2.74 -2.38 -10.63
N LEU A 29 2.24 -3.16 -11.59
CA LEU A 29 1.92 -4.57 -11.46
C LEU A 29 2.92 -5.39 -12.26
N LEU A 30 3.04 -6.65 -11.89
CA LEU A 30 4.08 -7.55 -12.39
C LEU A 30 3.51 -8.94 -12.61
N ALA A 31 4.17 -9.72 -13.45
CA ALA A 31 3.61 -10.95 -13.95
C ALA A 31 4.70 -11.96 -14.29
N ASN A 32 4.33 -13.22 -14.53
CA ASN A 32 5.27 -14.28 -14.92
C ASN A 32 6.12 -13.85 -16.12
N GLY A 33 7.39 -14.25 -16.12
CA GLY A 33 8.24 -13.96 -17.26
C GLY A 33 7.93 -14.84 -18.47
N GLY A 34 7.96 -14.26 -19.66
CA GLY A 34 7.81 -14.97 -20.93
C GLY A 34 9.14 -15.11 -21.68
N ALA A 35 9.23 -16.14 -22.54
CA ALA A 35 10.36 -16.32 -23.47
C ALA A 35 10.34 -15.27 -24.60
N TRP A 36 9.14 -14.83 -24.95
CA TRP A 36 8.78 -13.68 -25.79
C TRP A 36 7.34 -13.29 -25.46
N GLN A 37 6.84 -12.18 -25.96
CA GLN A 37 5.44 -11.76 -25.81
C GLN A 37 4.90 -11.08 -27.06
N THR A 38 3.80 -11.60 -27.60
CA THR A 38 3.03 -10.95 -28.66
C THR A 38 1.54 -11.02 -28.38
N GLY A 39 0.87 -9.86 -28.36
CA GLY A 39 -0.56 -9.77 -28.61
C GLY A 39 -1.46 -10.65 -27.74
N VAL A 40 -1.14 -10.82 -26.45
CA VAL A 40 -2.22 -11.13 -25.50
C VAL A 40 -3.04 -9.83 -25.39
N PRO A 41 -4.36 -9.85 -25.67
CA PRO A 41 -5.17 -8.63 -25.64
C PRO A 41 -5.01 -7.93 -24.28
N GLY A 42 -4.54 -6.68 -24.28
CA GLY A 42 -4.29 -5.88 -23.07
C GLY A 42 -2.86 -5.88 -22.52
N THR A 43 -1.95 -6.72 -23.02
CA THR A 43 -0.59 -6.87 -22.45
C THR A 43 0.53 -6.21 -23.26
N GLY A 44 0.25 -5.54 -24.39
CA GLY A 44 1.29 -5.08 -25.29
C GLY A 44 2.19 -6.22 -25.83
N SER A 45 3.27 -5.88 -26.51
CA SER A 45 4.21 -6.87 -27.08
C SER A 45 5.65 -6.63 -26.60
N ALA A 46 6.40 -7.68 -26.30
CA ALA A 46 7.86 -7.66 -26.20
C ALA A 46 8.41 -8.79 -27.06
N SER A 47 9.02 -8.44 -28.20
CA SER A 47 9.56 -9.47 -29.09
C SER A 47 10.93 -9.91 -28.62
N ALA A 48 11.13 -11.23 -28.58
CA ALA A 48 12.48 -11.77 -28.65
C ALA A 48 13.14 -11.35 -29.96
N SER A 49 14.47 -11.26 -29.97
CA SER A 49 15.27 -10.96 -31.17
C SER A 49 15.13 -12.02 -32.28
N ASP A 50 14.64 -13.22 -31.93
CA ASP A 50 14.39 -14.30 -32.88
C ASP A 50 12.98 -14.25 -33.48
N LYS A 51 12.91 -14.12 -34.80
CA LYS A 51 11.66 -14.10 -35.59
C LYS A 51 10.90 -15.43 -35.53
N SER A 52 11.56 -16.52 -35.10
CA SER A 52 10.98 -17.86 -35.08
C SER A 52 9.97 -18.10 -33.94
N ARG A 53 9.98 -17.26 -32.88
CA ARG A 53 9.08 -17.35 -31.71
C ARG A 53 8.93 -18.77 -31.16
N LYS A 54 10.05 -19.46 -30.99
CA LYS A 54 10.11 -20.81 -30.44
C LYS A 54 11.21 -20.88 -29.39
N THR A 55 10.90 -21.49 -28.26
CA THR A 55 11.91 -21.85 -27.24
C THR A 55 11.90 -23.36 -27.03
N ASP A 56 13.07 -23.91 -26.73
CA ASP A 56 13.22 -25.29 -26.30
C ASP A 56 13.33 -25.42 -24.77
N VAL A 57 13.14 -24.31 -24.04
CA VAL A 57 13.15 -24.24 -22.58
C VAL A 57 11.73 -24.42 -22.04
N ALA A 58 11.56 -25.39 -21.14
CA ALA A 58 10.31 -25.69 -20.45
C ALA A 58 10.41 -25.31 -18.96
N ILE A 59 9.26 -25.02 -18.33
CA ILE A 59 9.16 -24.85 -16.87
C ILE A 59 8.72 -26.19 -16.27
N GLU A 60 9.61 -26.82 -15.50
CA GLU A 60 9.34 -28.05 -14.78
C GLU A 60 8.57 -27.79 -13.48
N ASP A 61 8.89 -26.70 -12.80
CA ASP A 61 8.33 -26.35 -11.50
C ASP A 61 8.21 -24.82 -11.36
N GLU A 62 7.09 -24.34 -10.84
CA GLU A 62 6.87 -22.93 -10.50
C GLU A 62 6.32 -22.81 -9.08
N ASN A 63 7.04 -22.11 -8.20
CA ASN A 63 6.56 -21.75 -6.87
C ASN A 63 6.45 -20.23 -6.77
N LEU A 64 5.23 -19.73 -6.64
CA LEU A 64 4.93 -18.32 -6.47
C LEU A 64 4.46 -18.06 -5.04
N LYS A 65 5.13 -17.15 -4.35
CA LYS A 65 4.76 -16.69 -3.02
C LYS A 65 4.43 -15.20 -3.06
N ILE A 66 3.25 -14.85 -2.59
CA ILE A 66 2.72 -13.49 -2.49
C ILE A 66 2.44 -13.21 -1.02
N ASP A 67 3.23 -12.35 -0.41
CA ASP A 67 3.03 -11.86 0.96
C ASP A 67 2.37 -10.48 0.88
N LEU A 68 1.11 -10.37 1.29
CA LEU A 68 0.33 -9.13 1.28
C LEU A 68 0.57 -8.36 2.58
N HIS A 69 1.43 -7.35 2.51
CA HIS A 69 1.66 -6.38 3.59
C HIS A 69 0.59 -5.28 3.57
N PRO A 70 0.52 -4.42 4.60
CA PRO A 70 -0.46 -3.34 4.64
C PRO A 70 -0.47 -2.41 3.42
N GLU A 71 0.66 -2.08 2.79
CA GLU A 71 0.69 -1.11 1.66
C GLU A 71 1.23 -1.68 0.35
N TYR A 72 1.72 -2.92 0.37
CA TYR A 72 2.33 -3.55 -0.79
C TYR A 72 2.25 -5.07 -0.72
N ALA A 73 2.44 -5.72 -1.87
CA ALA A 73 2.72 -7.14 -1.95
C ALA A 73 4.22 -7.36 -2.12
N SER A 74 4.81 -8.24 -1.31
CA SER A 74 6.14 -8.81 -1.55
C SER A 74 5.97 -10.10 -2.32
N VAL A 75 6.61 -10.21 -3.48
CA VAL A 75 6.45 -11.35 -4.37
C VAL A 75 7.78 -12.03 -4.59
N GLU A 76 7.79 -13.35 -4.46
CA GLU A 76 8.90 -14.21 -4.85
C GLU A 76 8.37 -15.31 -5.76
N VAL A 77 8.98 -15.47 -6.94
CA VAL A 77 8.69 -16.59 -7.85
C VAL A 77 9.96 -17.35 -8.16
N ARG A 78 9.88 -18.67 -8.06
CA ARG A 78 10.97 -19.61 -8.35
C ARG A 78 10.55 -20.52 -9.49
N TYR A 79 11.32 -20.52 -10.56
CA TYR A 79 11.16 -21.40 -11.69
C TYR A 79 12.31 -22.40 -11.76
N ARG A 80 11.97 -23.67 -11.95
CA ARG A 80 12.91 -24.69 -12.40
C ARG A 80 12.77 -24.86 -13.91
N MET A 81 13.74 -24.35 -14.65
CA MET A 81 13.67 -24.29 -16.12
C MET A 81 14.65 -25.26 -16.76
N HIS A 82 14.21 -26.04 -17.75
CA HIS A 82 15.03 -27.05 -18.42
C HIS A 82 15.10 -26.83 -19.94
N ASN A 83 16.33 -26.74 -20.47
CA ASN A 83 16.58 -26.60 -21.90
C ASN A 83 16.72 -27.96 -22.58
N THR A 84 15.73 -28.33 -23.39
CA THR A 84 15.76 -29.57 -24.18
C THR A 84 16.44 -29.43 -25.55
N GLY A 85 16.79 -28.20 -25.94
CA GLY A 85 17.34 -27.86 -27.25
C GLY A 85 18.87 -27.70 -27.24
N PRO A 86 19.44 -27.09 -28.29
CA PRO A 86 20.85 -26.72 -28.30
C PRO A 86 21.15 -25.64 -27.25
N LYS A 87 22.45 -25.35 -27.04
CA LYS A 87 22.89 -24.24 -26.20
C LYS A 87 22.25 -22.92 -26.69
N VAL A 88 21.68 -22.14 -25.78
CA VAL A 88 20.94 -20.91 -26.09
C VAL A 88 21.15 -19.84 -25.03
N GLU A 89 21.21 -18.58 -25.45
CA GLU A 89 21.08 -17.42 -24.57
C GLU A 89 19.61 -16.99 -24.57
N GLN A 90 18.84 -17.51 -23.63
CA GLN A 90 17.39 -17.34 -23.62
C GLN A 90 17.02 -15.96 -23.07
N GLU A 91 16.38 -15.14 -23.88
CA GLU A 91 15.78 -13.89 -23.42
C GLU A 91 14.59 -14.19 -22.49
N PHE A 92 14.53 -13.49 -21.37
CA PHE A 92 13.50 -13.59 -20.36
C PHE A 92 12.88 -12.21 -20.17
N PHE A 93 11.59 -12.08 -20.43
CA PHE A 93 10.86 -10.82 -20.37
C PHE A 93 9.88 -10.84 -19.22
N PHE A 94 10.20 -10.09 -18.17
CA PHE A 94 9.33 -9.92 -17.02
C PHE A 94 8.46 -8.66 -17.22
N PRO A 95 7.14 -8.81 -17.41
CA PRO A 95 6.20 -7.70 -17.65
C PRO A 95 6.11 -6.73 -16.48
N VAL A 96 6.02 -5.43 -16.79
CA VAL A 96 5.63 -4.36 -15.85
C VAL A 96 4.38 -3.67 -16.36
N GLU A 97 3.25 -4.04 -15.78
CA GLU A 97 1.94 -3.45 -16.07
C GLU A 97 1.71 -2.19 -15.24
N ARG A 98 0.97 -1.21 -15.78
CA ARG A 98 0.49 -0.07 -14.99
C ARG A 98 -1.02 0.06 -15.10
N TRP A 99 -1.64 0.38 -13.98
CA TRP A 99 -3.06 0.68 -13.89
C TRP A 99 -3.24 2.17 -13.58
N GLY A 100 -4.22 2.80 -14.24
CA GLY A 100 -4.54 4.23 -14.10
C GLY A 100 -4.11 5.12 -15.29
N LYS A 101 -4.81 6.25 -15.48
CA LYS A 101 -4.42 7.32 -16.42
C LYS A 101 -3.38 8.20 -15.74
N ASN A 102 -2.24 8.43 -16.40
CA ASN A 102 -1.30 9.47 -16.00
C ASN A 102 -1.34 10.61 -17.05
N PRO A 103 -1.79 11.83 -16.70
CA PRO A 103 -1.73 12.99 -17.59
C PRO A 103 -0.29 13.41 -17.91
N ASP A 104 0.68 13.07 -17.07
CA ASP A 104 2.12 13.36 -17.24
C ASP A 104 2.92 12.17 -17.81
N ALA A 105 2.22 11.19 -18.40
CA ALA A 105 2.86 9.97 -18.93
C ALA A 105 3.87 10.23 -20.06
N ASP A 106 3.83 11.40 -20.70
CA ASP A 106 4.73 11.73 -21.80
C ASP A 106 6.12 12.20 -21.36
N THR A 107 6.37 12.43 -20.06
CA THR A 107 7.64 13.04 -19.62
C THR A 107 8.50 12.24 -18.65
N ASP A 108 8.01 11.18 -17.99
CA ASP A 108 8.84 10.52 -16.95
C ASP A 108 9.02 9.00 -17.07
N THR A 109 10.10 8.63 -17.76
CA THR A 109 10.62 7.26 -17.87
C THR A 109 11.17 6.71 -16.54
N LYS A 110 11.32 7.54 -15.49
CA LYS A 110 11.81 7.12 -14.17
C LYS A 110 10.75 6.46 -13.28
N SER A 111 9.46 6.69 -13.51
CA SER A 111 8.39 6.15 -12.66
C SER A 111 8.03 4.68 -12.93
N ALA A 112 8.77 3.97 -13.80
CA ALA A 112 8.50 2.59 -14.21
C ALA A 112 9.28 1.54 -13.41
N ASP A 113 10.10 1.96 -12.45
CA ASP A 113 10.88 1.03 -11.64
C ASP A 113 10.01 0.41 -10.56
N VAL A 114 9.99 -0.93 -10.58
CA VAL A 114 9.44 -1.73 -9.50
C VAL A 114 10.42 -1.73 -8.35
N ASP A 115 9.90 -1.53 -7.15
CA ASP A 115 10.70 -1.50 -5.95
C ASP A 115 11.38 -2.86 -5.69
N GLN A 116 12.67 -2.80 -5.38
CA GLN A 116 13.52 -3.94 -5.03
C GLN A 116 13.52 -5.11 -6.04
N TYR A 117 13.28 -4.86 -7.33
CA TYR A 117 13.33 -5.92 -8.34
C TYR A 117 14.72 -6.58 -8.42
N GLN A 118 14.74 -7.90 -8.28
CA GLN A 118 15.93 -8.73 -8.43
C GLN A 118 15.61 -10.02 -9.17
N ILE A 119 16.51 -10.41 -10.07
CA ILE A 119 16.51 -11.72 -10.71
C ILE A 119 17.84 -12.42 -10.42
N THR A 120 17.76 -13.71 -10.08
CA THR A 120 18.92 -14.57 -9.88
C THR A 120 18.78 -15.86 -10.66
N VAL A 121 19.91 -16.41 -11.10
CA VAL A 121 20.00 -17.71 -11.76
C VAL A 121 21.02 -18.54 -11.00
N ASP A 122 20.62 -19.70 -10.50
CA ASP A 122 21.43 -20.59 -9.67
C ASP A 122 22.07 -19.85 -8.48
N GLY A 123 21.30 -18.94 -7.86
CA GLY A 123 21.71 -18.09 -6.74
C GLY A 123 22.59 -16.88 -7.11
N LYS A 124 22.94 -16.70 -8.38
CA LYS A 124 23.76 -15.56 -8.84
C LYS A 124 22.89 -14.47 -9.44
N LYS A 125 23.08 -13.22 -9.02
CA LYS A 125 22.35 -12.07 -9.57
C LYS A 125 22.62 -11.91 -11.06
N LEU A 126 21.55 -11.73 -11.82
CA LEU A 126 21.60 -11.52 -13.26
C LEU A 126 21.25 -10.05 -13.57
N PRO A 127 21.92 -9.38 -14.52
CA PRO A 127 21.53 -8.04 -14.93
C PRO A 127 20.15 -8.04 -15.60
N SER A 128 19.41 -6.95 -15.43
CA SER A 128 18.15 -6.69 -16.10
C SER A 128 18.14 -5.29 -16.69
N THR A 129 17.62 -5.13 -17.90
CA THR A 129 17.43 -3.83 -18.55
C THR A 129 15.95 -3.53 -18.77
N ASN A 130 15.58 -2.25 -18.74
CA ASN A 130 14.23 -1.83 -19.11
C ASN A 130 14.11 -1.88 -20.64
N ALA A 131 13.13 -2.64 -21.14
CA ALA A 131 12.72 -2.63 -22.55
C ALA A 131 11.33 -2.01 -22.65
N SER A 132 11.18 -0.99 -23.49
CA SER A 132 9.87 -0.36 -23.74
C SER A 132 9.00 -1.28 -24.61
N GLY A 133 7.73 -1.46 -24.24
CA GLY A 133 6.74 -2.02 -25.15
C GLY A 133 6.45 -1.07 -26.33
N PRO A 134 5.88 -1.54 -27.45
CA PRO A 134 5.32 -0.66 -28.47
C PRO A 134 4.30 0.29 -27.81
N LYS A 135 4.32 1.56 -28.19
CA LYS A 135 3.29 2.53 -27.79
C LYS A 135 1.96 2.07 -28.38
N GLU A 136 1.12 1.38 -27.61
CA GLU A 136 -0.26 1.19 -28.00
C GLU A 136 -1.02 2.50 -27.75
N HIS A 137 -1.67 3.02 -28.80
CA HIS A 137 -2.58 4.14 -28.67
C HIS A 137 -3.74 3.69 -27.77
N ALA A 138 -3.92 4.38 -26.64
CA ALA A 138 -5.11 4.24 -25.82
C ALA A 138 -6.34 4.41 -26.73
N SER A 139 -7.16 3.37 -26.85
CA SER A 139 -8.43 3.50 -27.56
C SER A 139 -9.26 4.56 -26.86
N GLU A 140 -9.72 5.57 -27.60
CA GLU A 140 -10.62 6.60 -27.10
C GLU A 140 -11.88 5.94 -26.54
N SER A 141 -11.99 5.88 -25.21
CA SER A 141 -13.25 5.54 -24.55
C SER A 141 -14.20 6.72 -24.76
N THR A 142 -15.32 6.47 -25.42
CA THR A 142 -16.39 7.44 -25.63
C THR A 142 -16.84 7.99 -24.27
N SER A 143 -16.79 9.32 -24.14
CA SER A 143 -17.20 10.03 -22.92
C SER A 143 -18.69 9.79 -22.66
N GLY A 144 -19.01 8.97 -21.66
CA GLY A 144 -20.38 8.80 -21.20
C GLY A 144 -20.75 7.40 -20.72
N GLN A 145 -19.98 6.84 -19.79
CA GLN A 145 -20.38 5.81 -18.80
C GLN A 145 -19.12 5.44 -18.00
N PHE A 146 -18.78 6.29 -17.03
CA PHE A 146 -17.58 6.17 -16.19
C PHE A 146 -17.76 5.10 -15.10
N TRP A 147 -17.77 3.80 -15.44
CA TRP A 147 -17.69 2.70 -14.44
C TRP A 147 -17.09 1.40 -15.00
N GLN A 148 -16.26 1.46 -16.05
CA GLN A 148 -15.47 0.30 -16.44
C GLN A 148 -14.07 0.40 -15.84
N GLN A 149 -13.72 -0.62 -15.04
CA GLN A 149 -12.37 -0.94 -14.57
C GLN A 149 -11.37 -0.63 -15.69
N ASN A 150 -10.62 0.46 -15.53
CA ASN A 150 -9.74 0.96 -16.58
C ASN A 150 -8.70 -0.10 -16.95
N VAL A 151 -8.61 -0.35 -18.26
CA VAL A 151 -7.81 -1.37 -18.92
C VAL A 151 -6.33 -1.27 -18.50
N SER A 152 -5.79 -2.39 -18.00
CA SER A 152 -4.36 -2.59 -17.79
C SER A 152 -3.59 -2.30 -19.07
N THR A 153 -2.52 -1.50 -19.02
CA THR A 153 -1.60 -1.39 -20.15
C THR A 153 -0.18 -1.69 -19.68
N ILE A 154 0.46 -2.67 -20.32
CA ILE A 154 1.88 -2.95 -20.07
C ILE A 154 2.71 -1.84 -20.68
N LYS A 155 3.38 -1.08 -19.82
CA LYS A 155 4.21 0.07 -20.24
C LYS A 155 5.66 -0.33 -20.48
N SER A 156 6.18 -1.34 -19.77
CA SER A 156 7.59 -1.73 -19.85
C SER A 156 7.84 -3.19 -19.49
N TRP A 157 9.03 -3.67 -19.83
CA TRP A 157 9.52 -5.02 -19.57
C TRP A 157 10.87 -4.95 -18.87
N LYS A 158 11.12 -5.81 -17.88
CA LYS A 158 12.48 -6.11 -17.42
C LYS A 158 13.00 -7.27 -18.26
N LYS A 159 13.99 -7.00 -19.10
CA LYS A 159 14.65 -7.99 -19.95
C LYS A 159 15.91 -8.50 -19.27
N SER A 160 16.05 -9.83 -19.19
CA SER A 160 17.27 -10.52 -18.78
C SER A 160 17.62 -11.60 -19.78
N VAL A 161 18.87 -12.07 -19.77
CA VAL A 161 19.35 -13.13 -20.67
C VAL A 161 19.91 -14.28 -19.84
N ILE A 162 19.32 -15.45 -19.98
CA ILE A 162 19.63 -16.64 -19.20
C ILE A 162 20.39 -17.63 -20.09
N PRO A 163 21.68 -17.88 -19.86
CA PRO A 163 22.45 -18.81 -20.68
C PRO A 163 22.13 -20.26 -20.30
N PHE A 164 21.63 -21.07 -21.23
CA PHE A 164 21.43 -22.51 -21.04
C PHE A 164 22.39 -23.30 -21.93
N ASP A 165 23.13 -24.25 -21.36
CA ASP A 165 23.75 -25.32 -22.12
C ASP A 165 22.68 -26.34 -22.57
N ARG A 166 23.03 -27.21 -23.52
CA ARG A 166 22.15 -28.29 -23.98
C ARG A 166 21.82 -29.21 -22.81
N ASN A 167 20.53 -29.53 -22.64
CA ASN A 167 20.05 -30.44 -21.58
C ASN A 167 20.34 -29.94 -20.15
N GLN A 168 20.48 -28.63 -19.96
CA GLN A 168 20.73 -28.02 -18.65
C GLN A 168 19.41 -27.63 -17.98
N THR A 169 19.31 -27.90 -16.68
CA THR A 169 18.30 -27.32 -15.79
C THR A 169 18.91 -26.19 -14.96
N ARG A 170 18.17 -25.10 -14.78
CA ARG A 170 18.56 -23.96 -13.93
C ARG A 170 17.42 -23.53 -13.04
N GLU A 171 17.79 -22.98 -11.89
CA GLU A 171 16.87 -22.36 -10.95
C GLU A 171 16.87 -20.85 -11.19
N VAL A 172 15.71 -20.28 -11.52
CA VAL A 172 15.53 -18.85 -11.76
C VAL A 172 14.62 -18.32 -10.66
N MET A 173 15.07 -17.30 -9.94
CA MET A 173 14.28 -16.66 -8.90
C MET A 173 14.13 -15.18 -9.17
N ILE A 174 12.90 -14.67 -9.04
CA ILE A 174 12.58 -13.27 -9.13
C ILE A 174 11.93 -12.83 -7.83
N SER A 175 12.35 -11.68 -7.31
CA SER A 175 11.77 -11.07 -6.11
C SER A 175 11.57 -9.58 -6.31
N TYR A 176 10.48 -9.04 -5.77
CA TYR A 176 10.18 -7.60 -5.84
C TYR A 176 9.10 -7.19 -4.84
N ARG A 177 8.88 -5.87 -4.71
CA ARG A 177 7.73 -5.27 -4.01
C ARG A 177 6.84 -4.51 -4.99
N ALA A 178 5.52 -4.70 -4.88
CA ALA A 178 4.53 -4.02 -5.70
C ALA A 178 3.52 -3.29 -4.81
N LYS A 179 3.39 -1.98 -4.99
CA LYS A 179 2.33 -1.20 -4.33
C LYS A 179 0.97 -1.58 -4.88
N TYR A 180 -0.06 -1.50 -4.06
CA TYR A 180 -1.43 -1.75 -4.50
C TYR A 180 -1.92 -0.67 -5.47
N ALA A 181 -2.80 -1.08 -6.37
CA ALA A 181 -3.48 -0.22 -7.31
C ALA A 181 -4.74 0.37 -6.67
N GLU A 182 -4.71 1.67 -6.44
CA GLU A 182 -5.80 2.43 -5.82
C GLU A 182 -5.92 3.78 -6.56
N ASN A 183 -7.14 4.31 -6.60
CA ASN A 183 -7.41 5.68 -7.00
C ASN A 183 -8.06 6.40 -5.82
N ASP A 184 -7.52 7.58 -5.52
CA ASP A 184 -8.13 8.55 -4.62
C ASP A 184 -8.75 9.67 -5.47
N GLU A 185 -10.04 9.91 -5.28
CA GLU A 185 -10.77 11.04 -5.80
C GLU A 185 -11.27 11.90 -4.64
N SER A 186 -10.83 13.15 -4.60
CA SER A 186 -11.24 14.10 -3.55
C SER A 186 -12.01 15.28 -4.12
N VAL A 187 -13.09 15.67 -3.45
CA VAL A 187 -13.88 16.88 -3.71
C VAL A 187 -14.01 17.68 -2.42
N SER A 188 -13.30 18.81 -2.35
CA SER A 188 -13.12 19.58 -1.11
C SER A 188 -12.51 18.70 0.00
N ASP A 189 -13.28 18.38 1.05
CA ASP A 189 -12.84 17.58 2.20
C ASP A 189 -13.39 16.14 2.15
N ASP A 190 -14.24 15.83 1.15
CA ASP A 190 -14.76 14.48 0.93
C ASP A 190 -13.77 13.71 0.06
N ALA A 191 -13.45 12.48 0.47
CA ALA A 191 -12.54 11.60 -0.28
C ALA A 191 -13.21 10.26 -0.57
N HIS A 192 -13.00 9.77 -1.79
CA HIS A 192 -13.49 8.50 -2.31
C HIS A 192 -12.30 7.66 -2.75
N ILE A 193 -12.06 6.58 -2.02
CA ILE A 193 -10.90 5.72 -2.22
C ILE A 193 -11.38 4.39 -2.79
N SER A 194 -10.85 3.99 -3.95
CA SER A 194 -11.23 2.74 -4.62
C SER A 194 -10.66 1.51 -3.91
N ASP A 195 -11.00 0.31 -4.38
CA ASP A 195 -10.37 -0.93 -3.89
C ASP A 195 -8.85 -0.89 -4.16
N ALA A 196 -8.04 -1.12 -3.12
CA ALA A 196 -6.60 -1.31 -3.26
C ALA A 196 -6.34 -2.72 -3.81
N THR A 197 -5.95 -2.81 -5.08
CA THR A 197 -5.88 -4.08 -5.82
C THR A 197 -4.43 -4.51 -6.08
N PHE A 198 -4.12 -5.77 -5.81
CA PHE A 198 -2.94 -6.46 -6.34
C PHE A 198 -3.33 -7.35 -7.52
N ALA A 199 -2.45 -7.46 -8.52
CA ALA A 199 -2.63 -8.38 -9.62
C ALA A 199 -1.31 -9.02 -10.05
N TYR A 200 -1.42 -10.25 -10.56
CA TYR A 200 -0.29 -11.01 -11.08
C TYR A 200 -0.70 -11.84 -12.30
N SER A 201 -0.10 -11.58 -13.45
CA SER A 201 -0.45 -12.29 -14.70
C SER A 201 0.39 -13.56 -14.85
N LEU A 202 -0.24 -14.73 -14.85
CA LEU A 202 0.41 -16.02 -15.13
C LEU A 202 0.46 -16.32 -16.63
N SER A 203 -0.48 -15.77 -17.40
CA SER A 203 -0.65 -15.97 -18.84
C SER A 203 0.62 -15.80 -19.69
N PRO A 204 1.58 -14.90 -19.38
CA PRO A 204 2.86 -14.81 -20.10
C PRO A 204 3.66 -16.12 -20.17
N ALA A 205 3.57 -16.96 -19.14
CA ALA A 205 4.33 -18.21 -19.07
C ALA A 205 3.89 -19.23 -20.14
N ALA A 206 2.74 -19.02 -20.78
CA ALA A 206 2.28 -19.82 -21.91
C ALA A 206 3.22 -19.76 -23.15
N THR A 207 4.17 -18.82 -23.15
CA THR A 207 5.19 -18.69 -24.21
C THR A 207 6.34 -19.69 -24.07
N TRP A 208 6.49 -20.34 -22.92
CA TRP A 208 7.50 -21.39 -22.73
C TRP A 208 7.11 -22.69 -23.44
N LYS A 209 8.07 -23.63 -23.55
CA LYS A 209 7.81 -24.92 -24.19
C LYS A 209 6.87 -25.77 -23.33
N GLY A 210 5.63 -25.92 -23.81
CA GLY A 210 4.65 -26.81 -23.19
C GLY A 210 3.98 -26.21 -21.95
N PRO A 211 3.16 -26.99 -21.21
CA PRO A 211 2.60 -26.56 -19.94
C PRO A 211 3.69 -26.48 -18.85
N ILE A 212 3.43 -25.71 -17.80
CA ILE A 212 4.17 -25.78 -16.55
C ILE A 212 3.86 -27.13 -15.92
N SER A 213 4.89 -27.96 -15.69
CA SER A 213 4.66 -29.36 -15.33
C SER A 213 4.01 -29.51 -13.96
N LYS A 214 4.42 -28.71 -12.97
CA LYS A 214 3.76 -28.60 -11.66
C LYS A 214 4.10 -27.27 -10.97
N GLY A 215 3.37 -26.94 -9.93
CA GLY A 215 3.66 -25.75 -9.14
C GLY A 215 2.74 -25.52 -7.96
N LYS A 216 3.08 -24.50 -7.18
CA LYS A 216 2.32 -24.02 -6.02
C LYS A 216 2.30 -22.50 -6.02
N ILE A 217 1.12 -21.93 -5.78
CA ILE A 217 0.94 -20.51 -5.49
C ILE A 217 0.48 -20.37 -4.05
N GLU A 218 1.15 -19.50 -3.30
CA GLU A 218 0.86 -19.20 -1.90
C GLU A 218 0.55 -17.72 -1.76
N ILE A 219 -0.59 -17.41 -1.14
CA ILE A 219 -0.95 -16.05 -0.73
C ILE A 219 -0.97 -16.03 0.79
N ASN A 220 -0.10 -15.24 1.39
CA ASN A 220 -0.09 -14.96 2.82
C ASN A 220 -0.58 -13.55 3.07
N ILE A 221 -1.53 -13.40 3.98
CA ILE A 221 -2.03 -12.09 4.39
C ILE A 221 -1.29 -11.70 5.68
N LEU A 222 -0.37 -10.75 5.55
CA LEU A 222 0.43 -10.19 6.65
C LEU A 222 -0.11 -8.83 7.11
N HIS A 223 -1.35 -8.53 6.76
CA HIS A 223 -2.04 -7.30 7.12
C HIS A 223 -2.94 -7.52 8.36
N PRO A 224 -3.26 -6.46 9.14
CA PRO A 224 -4.02 -6.58 10.38
C PRO A 224 -5.47 -7.09 10.26
N GLU A 225 -6.10 -6.98 9.10
CA GLU A 225 -7.54 -7.24 8.90
C GLU A 225 -7.81 -8.34 7.84
N PRO A 226 -7.23 -9.55 7.92
CA PRO A 226 -7.32 -10.54 6.84
C PRO A 226 -8.74 -10.82 6.31
N GLU A 227 -9.77 -10.52 7.10
CA GLU A 227 -11.17 -10.44 6.71
C GLU A 227 -11.50 -9.50 5.52
N ASP A 228 -10.70 -8.45 5.28
CA ASP A 228 -10.88 -7.43 4.24
C ASP A 228 -10.26 -7.82 2.88
N VAL A 229 -9.45 -8.90 2.84
CA VAL A 229 -8.79 -9.37 1.62
C VAL A 229 -9.70 -10.30 0.82
N SER A 230 -9.88 -10.02 -0.47
CA SER A 230 -10.66 -10.86 -1.39
C SER A 230 -9.85 -11.29 -2.61
N ILE A 231 -9.77 -12.60 -2.86
CA ILE A 231 -9.28 -13.13 -4.14
C ILE A 231 -10.45 -13.09 -5.14
N GLU A 232 -10.37 -12.16 -6.09
CA GLU A 232 -11.41 -11.98 -7.11
C GLU A 232 -11.29 -13.03 -8.22
N LYS A 233 -10.06 -13.28 -8.70
CA LYS A 233 -9.78 -14.24 -9.76
C LYS A 233 -8.38 -14.85 -9.61
N PRO A 234 -8.18 -16.13 -9.97
CA PRO A 234 -9.21 -17.18 -10.09
C PRO A 234 -9.57 -17.73 -8.70
N LYS A 235 -10.68 -17.29 -8.11
CA LYS A 235 -11.07 -17.64 -6.73
C LYS A 235 -11.22 -19.15 -6.53
N GLU A 236 -11.77 -19.84 -7.51
CA GLU A 236 -12.05 -21.26 -7.50
C GLU A 236 -10.82 -22.16 -7.49
N ARG A 237 -9.64 -21.61 -7.79
CA ARG A 237 -8.37 -22.37 -7.80
C ARG A 237 -7.66 -22.34 -6.46
N PHE A 238 -8.01 -21.40 -5.58
CA PHE A 238 -7.39 -21.27 -4.27
C PHE A 238 -8.19 -22.02 -3.21
N GLU A 239 -7.49 -22.91 -2.51
CA GLU A 239 -7.93 -23.51 -1.27
C GLU A 239 -7.63 -22.54 -0.11
N LYS A 240 -8.66 -22.20 0.68
CA LYS A 240 -8.49 -21.42 1.91
C LYS A 240 -7.99 -22.36 3.02
N ILE A 241 -6.73 -22.24 3.40
CA ILE A 241 -6.14 -23.03 4.48
C ILE A 241 -6.53 -22.45 5.85
N ASN A 242 -6.50 -21.12 5.97
CA ASN A 242 -7.03 -20.35 7.09
C ASN A 242 -7.33 -18.90 6.64
N ASP A 243 -7.73 -18.03 7.56
CA ASP A 243 -8.08 -16.63 7.23
C ASP A 243 -6.93 -15.82 6.64
N SER A 244 -5.68 -16.19 6.93
CA SER A 244 -4.48 -15.49 6.47
C SER A 244 -3.66 -16.25 5.42
N HIS A 245 -4.12 -17.40 4.94
CA HIS A 245 -3.33 -18.24 4.03
C HIS A 245 -4.18 -19.00 3.01
N TYR A 246 -3.83 -18.84 1.74
CA TYR A 246 -4.46 -19.51 0.61
C TYR A 246 -3.41 -20.23 -0.24
N GLU A 247 -3.75 -21.41 -0.75
CA GLU A 247 -2.89 -22.21 -1.61
C GLU A 247 -3.58 -22.59 -2.91
N TRP A 248 -2.85 -22.55 -4.01
CA TRP A 248 -3.25 -23.17 -5.27
C TRP A 248 -2.12 -24.09 -5.76
N LYS A 249 -2.38 -25.40 -5.77
CA LYS A 249 -1.48 -26.41 -6.35
C LYS A 249 -1.98 -26.82 -7.73
N PHE A 250 -1.06 -27.00 -8.68
CA PHE A 250 -1.41 -27.42 -10.04
C PHE A 250 -0.38 -28.36 -10.65
N GLU A 251 -0.83 -29.12 -11.64
CA GLU A 251 -0.01 -29.98 -12.49
C GLU A 251 -0.42 -29.75 -13.96
N ASN A 252 0.56 -29.79 -14.87
CA ASN A 252 0.39 -29.61 -16.30
C ASN A 252 -0.44 -28.38 -16.69
N LEU A 253 -0.23 -27.27 -15.98
CA LEU A 253 -0.95 -26.02 -16.21
C LEU A 253 -0.46 -25.38 -17.51
N LYS A 254 -1.39 -25.08 -18.41
CA LYS A 254 -1.14 -24.17 -19.53
C LYS A 254 -1.76 -22.80 -19.19
N PRO A 255 -0.98 -21.82 -18.72
CA PRO A 255 -1.54 -20.55 -18.28
C PRO A 255 -2.31 -19.82 -19.37
N SER A 256 -3.35 -19.13 -18.96
CA SER A 256 -4.22 -18.30 -19.78
C SER A 256 -4.64 -17.06 -18.99
N LEU A 257 -5.33 -16.11 -19.64
CA LEU A 257 -5.88 -14.94 -18.96
C LEU A 257 -6.85 -15.29 -17.82
N ALA A 258 -7.45 -16.49 -17.84
CA ALA A 258 -8.31 -16.96 -16.76
C ALA A 258 -7.52 -17.39 -15.52
N ASP A 259 -6.22 -17.58 -15.65
CA ASP A 259 -5.32 -17.97 -14.57
C ASP A 259 -4.63 -16.76 -13.93
N ASP A 260 -4.80 -15.56 -14.50
CA ASP A 260 -4.25 -14.32 -13.97
C ASP A 260 -4.93 -13.95 -12.64
N ILE A 261 -4.10 -13.60 -11.66
CA ILE A 261 -4.51 -13.38 -10.28
C ILE A 261 -4.93 -11.93 -10.09
N ARG A 262 -6.04 -11.72 -9.39
CA ARG A 262 -6.49 -10.42 -8.90
C ARG A 262 -6.97 -10.54 -7.46
N ILE A 263 -6.43 -9.69 -6.60
CA ILE A 263 -6.69 -9.65 -5.18
C ILE A 263 -7.04 -8.22 -4.79
N ILE A 264 -8.16 -8.03 -4.11
CA ILE A 264 -8.45 -6.80 -3.37
C ILE A 264 -7.75 -6.95 -2.02
N ALA A 265 -6.73 -6.14 -1.78
CA ALA A 265 -5.98 -6.13 -0.52
C ALA A 265 -6.68 -5.26 0.53
N HIS A 266 -7.31 -4.15 0.10
CA HIS A 266 -8.19 -3.35 0.93
C HIS A 266 -9.44 -2.97 0.16
N PRO A 267 -10.64 -3.09 0.76
CA PRO A 267 -11.86 -2.64 0.13
C PRO A 267 -11.90 -1.12 0.07
N LYS A 268 -12.59 -0.61 -0.96
CA LYS A 268 -12.91 0.80 -1.11
C LYS A 268 -13.55 1.38 0.16
N TYR A 269 -13.31 2.66 0.38
CA TYR A 269 -13.94 3.40 1.46
C TYR A 269 -14.13 4.86 1.09
N ASP A 270 -15.11 5.49 1.74
CA ASP A 270 -15.33 6.92 1.65
C ASP A 270 -14.92 7.56 2.98
N LYS A 271 -14.37 8.78 2.92
CA LYS A 271 -14.02 9.58 4.09
C LYS A 271 -14.71 10.94 4.01
N TYR A 272 -15.33 11.35 5.10
CA TYR A 272 -16.06 12.60 5.21
C TYR A 272 -15.63 13.36 6.47
N PRO A 273 -15.57 14.70 6.44
CA PRO A 273 -15.43 15.48 7.67
C PRO A 273 -16.68 15.32 8.55
N THR A 274 -16.52 15.48 9.86
CA THR A 274 -17.66 15.41 10.81
C THR A 274 -18.57 16.65 10.79
N GLY A 275 -18.24 17.67 9.98
CA GLY A 275 -19.01 18.89 9.78
C GLY A 275 -18.75 20.00 10.81
N TYR A 276 -19.18 21.23 10.51
CA TYR A 276 -18.86 22.46 11.26
C TYR A 276 -19.67 22.67 12.57
N GLY A 277 -20.46 21.69 13.03
CA GLY A 277 -21.44 21.85 14.12
C GLY A 277 -20.83 21.94 15.53
N GLU A 278 -19.63 21.41 15.71
CA GLU A 278 -18.77 21.61 16.88
C GLU A 278 -17.36 21.92 16.35
N GLU A 279 -16.98 23.20 16.25
CA GLU A 279 -15.71 23.66 15.62
C GLU A 279 -14.44 22.92 16.12
N ASP A 280 -14.47 22.36 17.33
CA ASP A 280 -13.36 21.58 17.90
C ASP A 280 -13.34 20.11 17.45
N LEU A 281 -14.48 19.46 17.24
CA LEU A 281 -14.52 18.07 16.76
C LEU A 281 -14.13 17.96 15.30
N SER A 282 -14.56 18.91 14.48
CA SER A 282 -14.35 18.88 13.03
C SER A 282 -12.87 18.90 12.65
N ARG A 283 -12.00 19.41 13.54
CA ARG A 283 -10.54 19.42 13.38
C ARG A 283 -9.87 18.10 13.73
N HIS A 284 -10.55 17.24 14.48
CA HIS A 284 -9.97 16.06 15.12
C HIS A 284 -10.74 14.78 14.79
N ALA A 285 -11.67 14.81 13.84
CA ALA A 285 -12.50 13.65 13.56
C ALA A 285 -13.02 13.60 12.13
N SER A 286 -13.11 12.38 11.58
CA SER A 286 -13.69 12.08 10.29
C SER A 286 -14.58 10.85 10.35
N TYR A 287 -15.61 10.81 9.51
CA TYR A 287 -16.39 9.61 9.27
C TYR A 287 -15.76 8.80 8.15
N VAL A 288 -15.61 7.49 8.36
CA VAL A 288 -15.16 6.56 7.33
C VAL A 288 -16.29 5.58 7.04
N LEU A 289 -16.68 5.42 5.78
CA LEU A 289 -17.65 4.41 5.34
C LEU A 289 -16.90 3.31 4.59
N ARG A 290 -16.88 2.11 5.16
CA ARG A 290 -16.25 0.92 4.55
C ARG A 290 -17.18 -0.27 4.70
N ASP A 291 -17.43 -0.97 3.61
CA ASP A 291 -18.37 -2.10 3.56
C ASP A 291 -19.70 -1.87 4.31
N HIS A 292 -20.39 -0.77 3.98
CA HIS A 292 -21.68 -0.37 4.57
C HIS A 292 -21.65 -0.06 6.09
N GLN A 293 -20.48 -0.14 6.72
CA GLN A 293 -20.26 0.20 8.13
C GLN A 293 -19.64 1.59 8.23
N TYR A 294 -20.21 2.44 9.08
CA TYR A 294 -19.64 3.74 9.41
C TYR A 294 -18.67 3.62 10.59
N PHE A 295 -17.57 4.33 10.51
CA PHE A 295 -16.59 4.50 11.57
C PHE A 295 -16.40 5.97 11.87
N LEU A 296 -15.99 6.27 13.09
CA LEU A 296 -15.49 7.56 13.52
C LEU A 296 -14.00 7.40 13.81
N ASP A 297 -13.18 8.04 12.99
CA ASP A 297 -11.75 8.20 13.23
C ASP A 297 -11.54 9.52 13.96
N HIS A 298 -10.89 9.52 15.11
CA HIS A 298 -10.70 10.74 15.89
C HIS A 298 -9.49 10.79 16.83
N THR A 299 -9.05 12.01 17.15
CA THR A 299 -8.00 12.31 18.13
C THR A 299 -8.55 13.05 19.37
N ASP A 300 -9.86 12.90 19.64
CA ASP A 300 -10.58 13.50 20.78
C ASP A 300 -10.28 12.80 22.13
N TYR A 301 -9.06 12.98 22.60
CA TYR A 301 -8.55 12.51 23.90
C TYR A 301 -7.57 13.52 24.49
N ASP A 302 -7.29 13.45 25.78
CA ASP A 302 -6.11 14.10 26.36
C ASP A 302 -4.98 13.08 26.51
N ALA A 303 -3.74 13.48 26.23
CA ALA A 303 -2.59 12.58 26.25
C ALA A 303 -1.57 13.01 27.32
N THR A 304 -0.96 12.03 27.96
CA THR A 304 0.17 12.19 28.89
C THR A 304 1.25 11.17 28.54
N ALA A 305 2.52 11.54 28.65
CA ALA A 305 3.64 10.63 28.43
C ALA A 305 4.45 10.43 29.71
N SER A 306 5.14 9.30 29.83
CA SER A 306 6.08 9.04 30.92
C SER A 306 7.28 9.98 30.89
N SER A 307 7.73 10.35 29.68
CA SER A 307 8.76 11.36 29.44
C SER A 307 8.56 12.04 28.08
N THR A 308 9.26 13.14 27.89
CA THR A 308 9.25 13.93 26.65
C THR A 308 10.63 14.51 26.42
N LEU A 309 11.15 14.41 25.20
CA LEU A 309 12.41 15.03 24.80
C LEU A 309 12.31 16.56 24.89
N ALA A 310 13.32 17.20 25.45
CA ALA A 310 13.37 18.65 25.51
C ALA A 310 13.35 19.27 24.10
N ALA A 311 12.70 20.43 23.97
CA ALA A 311 12.63 21.15 22.70
C ALA A 311 14.02 21.47 22.14
N GLN A 312 14.16 21.39 20.81
CA GLN A 312 15.39 21.64 20.08
C GLN A 312 15.13 22.59 18.91
N GLY A 313 15.66 23.81 19.01
CA GLY A 313 15.40 24.85 18.01
C GLY A 313 13.91 25.18 17.92
N LYS A 314 13.32 25.00 16.72
CA LYS A 314 11.89 25.22 16.46
C LYS A 314 11.01 23.99 16.78
N HIS A 315 11.61 22.85 17.04
CA HIS A 315 10.90 21.59 17.27
C HIS A 315 10.63 21.41 18.76
N ASN A 316 9.37 21.11 19.09
CA ASN A 316 8.99 20.52 20.38
C ASN A 316 8.57 19.07 20.13
N TYR A 317 8.66 18.24 21.16
CA TYR A 317 8.39 16.81 21.07
C TYR A 317 7.25 16.39 22.00
N ASP A 318 6.37 17.33 22.34
CA ASP A 318 5.32 17.14 23.32
C ASP A 318 4.33 16.05 22.92
N VAL A 319 3.79 15.32 23.90
CA VAL A 319 2.85 14.21 23.64
C VAL A 319 1.61 14.64 22.85
N VAL A 320 1.20 15.91 22.93
CA VAL A 320 0.08 16.46 22.16
C VAL A 320 0.33 16.43 20.64
N ASN A 321 1.57 16.22 20.22
CA ASN A 321 1.96 16.14 18.82
C ASN A 321 1.35 14.94 18.10
N ILE A 322 1.10 13.84 18.82
CA ILE A 322 0.49 12.61 18.27
C ILE A 322 -0.95 12.80 17.77
N LYS A 323 -1.54 13.99 17.91
CA LYS A 323 -2.86 14.31 17.34
C LYS A 323 -2.79 14.72 15.87
N GLY A 324 -1.60 14.97 15.32
CA GLY A 324 -1.42 15.32 13.91
C GLY A 324 -2.12 16.62 13.48
N ASP A 325 -2.22 17.61 14.36
CA ASP A 325 -2.91 18.88 14.06
C ASP A 325 -2.25 19.58 12.85
N PRO A 326 -2.94 19.69 11.70
CA PRO A 326 -2.37 20.25 10.49
C PRO A 326 -2.14 21.77 10.57
N THR A 327 -2.72 22.44 11.57
CA THR A 327 -2.59 23.91 11.74
C THR A 327 -1.29 24.33 12.43
N ARG A 328 -0.51 23.36 12.94
CA ARG A 328 0.79 23.64 13.56
C ARG A 328 1.82 24.11 12.54
N GLU A 329 2.55 25.16 12.89
CA GLU A 329 3.63 25.72 12.08
C GLU A 329 4.78 24.73 11.85
N VAL A 330 5.09 23.91 12.85
CA VAL A 330 6.09 22.86 12.78
C VAL A 330 5.44 21.53 13.14
N GLN A 331 5.39 20.62 12.17
CA GLN A 331 5.01 19.24 12.41
C GLN A 331 6.20 18.51 13.04
N SER A 332 5.99 17.91 14.20
CA SER A 332 7.00 17.13 14.92
C SER A 332 6.29 16.00 15.65
N PRO A 333 6.94 14.86 15.91
CA PRO A 333 6.31 13.76 16.63
C PRO A 333 6.28 14.05 18.14
N TRP A 334 5.68 13.14 18.91
CA TRP A 334 6.14 12.92 20.27
C TRP A 334 7.45 12.14 20.21
N ALA A 335 8.43 12.57 21.01
CA ALA A 335 9.63 11.81 21.30
C ALA A 335 9.78 11.71 22.82
N GLU A 336 10.03 10.50 23.29
CA GLU A 336 10.45 10.23 24.66
C GLU A 336 11.76 10.94 25.02
N GLY A 337 12.02 11.18 26.30
CA GLY A 337 13.16 11.96 26.77
C GLY A 337 14.12 11.23 27.71
N VAL A 338 14.09 9.90 27.75
CA VAL A 338 15.01 9.10 28.58
C VAL A 338 16.29 8.74 27.82
N GLU A 339 17.34 8.43 28.57
CA GLU A 339 18.55 7.89 27.95
C GLU A 339 18.31 6.43 27.52
N GLY A 340 18.59 6.12 26.25
CA GLY A 340 18.50 4.76 25.73
C GLY A 340 17.46 4.63 24.64
N ASP A 341 16.89 3.43 24.51
CA ASP A 341 15.96 3.09 23.42
C ASP A 341 14.48 3.17 23.84
N ALA A 342 14.16 3.87 24.94
CA ALA A 342 12.80 4.09 25.44
C ALA A 342 11.98 2.86 25.83
N ILE A 343 12.58 1.67 26.00
CA ILE A 343 11.83 0.48 26.40
C ILE A 343 11.21 0.69 27.79
N GLY A 344 9.89 0.55 27.88
CA GLY A 344 9.09 0.82 29.08
C GLY A 344 8.47 2.21 29.12
N GLU A 345 8.88 3.13 28.25
CA GLU A 345 8.22 4.43 28.10
C GLU A 345 6.80 4.25 27.55
N SER A 346 5.93 5.19 27.89
CA SER A 346 4.50 5.03 27.63
C SER A 346 3.77 6.34 27.37
N VAL A 347 2.67 6.22 26.62
CA VAL A 347 1.67 7.26 26.43
C VAL A 347 0.35 6.75 27.00
N THR A 348 -0.32 7.58 27.80
CA THR A 348 -1.67 7.33 28.30
C THR A 348 -2.65 8.32 27.70
N LEU A 349 -3.70 7.80 27.08
CA LEU A 349 -4.79 8.56 26.47
C LEU A 349 -6.02 8.49 27.38
N ASN A 350 -6.60 9.64 27.70
CA ASN A 350 -7.88 9.77 28.37
C ASN A 350 -8.92 10.22 27.34
N VAL A 351 -9.75 9.28 26.88
CA VAL A 351 -10.68 9.47 25.77
C VAL A 351 -11.89 10.26 26.23
N LYS A 352 -12.17 11.38 25.56
CA LYS A 352 -13.27 12.30 25.95
C LYS A 352 -14.64 11.75 25.55
N ARG A 353 -14.68 10.98 24.47
CA ARG A 353 -15.89 10.30 23.97
C ARG A 353 -15.68 8.78 23.97
N PRO A 354 -15.92 8.10 25.10
CA PRO A 354 -15.77 6.66 25.18
C PRO A 354 -16.75 5.95 24.23
N LEU A 355 -16.20 5.26 23.25
CA LEU A 355 -16.89 4.35 22.34
C LEU A 355 -16.18 3.00 22.34
N PRO A 356 -16.86 1.89 22.00
CA PRO A 356 -16.17 0.67 21.65
C PRO A 356 -15.16 0.95 20.54
N LEU A 357 -13.98 0.35 20.59
CA LEU A 357 -12.95 0.56 19.58
C LEU A 357 -12.93 -0.58 18.59
N TYR A 358 -12.83 -0.21 17.32
CA TYR A 358 -12.47 -1.12 16.24
C TYR A 358 -10.94 -1.28 16.18
N GLY A 359 -10.22 -0.17 16.38
CA GLY A 359 -8.76 -0.19 16.37
C GLY A 359 -8.15 1.14 16.73
N ILE A 360 -6.82 1.12 16.80
CA ILE A 360 -5.96 2.28 17.04
C ILE A 360 -5.07 2.42 15.81
N LEU A 361 -5.20 3.55 15.13
CA LEU A 361 -4.40 3.94 13.97
C LEU A 361 -3.14 4.63 14.50
N ILE A 362 -1.95 4.16 14.11
CA ILE A 362 -0.68 4.70 14.60
C ILE A 362 0.29 5.00 13.46
N GLN A 363 0.96 6.14 13.54
CA GLN A 363 2.12 6.46 12.71
C GLN A 363 3.40 6.34 13.55
N PRO A 364 4.08 5.17 13.53
CA PRO A 364 5.28 4.96 14.34
C PRO A 364 6.49 5.69 13.74
N GLY A 365 7.38 6.15 14.62
CA GLY A 365 8.60 6.86 14.24
C GLY A 365 8.40 8.35 13.99
N TYR A 366 9.47 9.01 13.55
CA TYR A 366 9.44 10.41 13.15
C TYR A 366 8.97 10.50 11.70
N TYR A 367 7.68 10.72 11.51
CA TYR A 367 7.08 10.88 10.19
C TYR A 367 6.99 12.34 9.76
N GLU A 368 7.66 12.66 8.65
CA GLU A 368 7.49 13.90 7.89
C GLU A 368 7.12 13.53 6.45
N TYR A 369 6.22 14.29 5.84
CA TYR A 369 5.67 13.99 4.52
C TYR A 369 6.73 14.16 3.42
N ASP A 370 7.39 15.32 3.41
CA ASP A 370 8.37 15.70 2.39
C ASP A 370 9.79 15.16 2.68
N GLU A 371 10.09 14.83 3.94
CA GLU A 371 11.43 14.43 4.37
C GLU A 371 11.41 13.02 5.00
N LYS A 372 12.11 12.08 4.35
CA LYS A 372 12.17 10.67 4.80
C LYS A 372 13.30 10.39 5.78
N GLU A 373 14.33 11.23 5.81
CA GLU A 373 15.51 10.99 6.64
C GLU A 373 15.18 10.90 8.15
N PRO A 374 14.34 11.77 8.75
CA PRO A 374 14.04 11.70 10.17
C PRO A 374 13.51 10.33 10.61
N TRP A 375 12.64 9.72 9.81
CA TRP A 375 12.09 8.39 10.07
C TRP A 375 13.19 7.32 10.22
N SER A 376 14.21 7.37 9.34
CA SER A 376 15.32 6.41 9.35
C SER A 376 16.36 6.68 10.43
N LYS A 377 16.52 7.96 10.83
CA LYS A 377 17.53 8.40 11.79
C LYS A 377 17.11 8.12 13.23
N ASN A 378 15.82 8.13 13.53
CA ASN A 378 15.27 7.94 14.89
C ASN A 378 14.83 6.49 15.14
N ASN A 379 14.67 6.13 16.41
CA ASN A 379 14.07 4.84 16.76
C ASN A 379 12.57 4.84 16.40
N ARG A 380 12.09 3.66 15.99
CA ARG A 380 10.70 3.42 15.60
C ARG A 380 10.13 2.33 16.47
N VAL A 381 8.86 2.44 16.84
CA VAL A 381 8.21 1.44 17.69
C VAL A 381 8.08 0.12 16.92
N ALA A 382 8.62 -0.96 17.48
CA ALA A 382 8.52 -2.32 16.93
C ALA A 382 7.47 -3.17 17.66
N GLN A 383 7.23 -2.88 18.94
CA GLN A 383 6.24 -3.60 19.73
C GLN A 383 5.61 -2.67 20.78
N LEU A 384 4.28 -2.73 20.87
CA LEU A 384 3.49 -2.06 21.90
C LEU A 384 2.78 -3.06 22.78
N GLU A 385 2.74 -2.82 24.08
CA GLU A 385 1.75 -3.38 24.99
C GLU A 385 0.66 -2.33 25.18
N ILE A 386 -0.57 -2.69 24.82
CA ILE A 386 -1.74 -1.84 24.86
C ILE A 386 -2.64 -2.33 25.99
N THR A 387 -3.06 -1.41 26.86
CA THR A 387 -4.04 -1.69 27.91
C THR A 387 -5.27 -0.80 27.76
N LEU A 388 -6.45 -1.40 27.66
CA LEU A 388 -7.75 -0.72 27.55
C LEU A 388 -8.45 -0.72 28.91
N ASN A 389 -8.85 0.47 29.38
CA ASN A 389 -9.56 0.71 30.64
C ASN A 389 -8.92 0.06 31.89
N ASP A 390 -7.60 -0.16 31.89
CA ASP A 390 -6.88 -0.91 32.93
C ASP A 390 -7.39 -2.37 33.13
N GLU A 391 -8.12 -2.92 32.15
CA GLU A 391 -8.77 -4.24 32.24
C GLU A 391 -8.19 -5.26 31.25
N ASP A 392 -8.05 -4.85 29.99
CA ASP A 392 -7.66 -5.74 28.90
C ASP A 392 -6.31 -5.31 28.35
N THR A 393 -5.33 -6.22 28.38
CA THR A 393 -3.96 -5.96 27.94
C THR A 393 -3.58 -6.94 26.84
N PHE A 394 -3.09 -6.42 25.72
CA PHE A 394 -2.57 -7.20 24.60
C PHE A 394 -1.31 -6.56 24.03
N THR A 395 -0.62 -7.28 23.15
CA THR A 395 0.62 -6.82 22.53
C THR A 395 0.47 -6.84 21.01
N GLU A 396 1.00 -5.81 20.35
CA GLU A 396 1.04 -5.71 18.89
C GLU A 396 2.48 -5.58 18.40
N ASN A 397 2.83 -6.29 17.32
CA ASN A 397 4.11 -6.14 16.65
C ASN A 397 3.92 -5.30 15.39
N ILE A 398 4.58 -4.15 15.35
CA ILE A 398 4.45 -3.20 14.25
C ILE A 398 5.60 -3.46 13.27
N PRO A 399 5.35 -3.63 11.95
CA PRO A 399 6.42 -3.79 10.96
C PRO A 399 7.35 -2.57 10.87
N ASP A 400 8.63 -2.79 10.52
CA ASP A 400 9.61 -1.70 10.28
C ASP A 400 9.38 -1.02 8.93
N GLU A 401 8.25 -0.33 8.80
CA GLU A 401 7.80 0.27 7.55
C GLU A 401 7.42 1.74 7.75
N ARG A 402 7.78 2.57 6.77
CA ARG A 402 7.29 3.94 6.69
C ARG A 402 5.98 3.92 5.95
N PHE A 403 4.89 3.73 6.69
CA PHE A 403 3.55 3.69 6.12
C PHE A 403 3.17 5.07 5.55
N GLU A 404 2.58 5.13 4.37
CA GLU A 404 1.98 6.38 3.85
C GLU A 404 0.65 6.68 4.56
N SER A 405 -0.08 5.65 5.01
CA SER A 405 -1.27 5.73 5.87
C SER A 405 -1.02 5.13 7.26
N PRO A 406 -1.69 5.59 8.33
CA PRO A 406 -1.49 5.05 9.67
C PRO A 406 -1.71 3.54 9.76
N TYR A 407 -0.79 2.83 10.41
CA TYR A 407 -0.89 1.40 10.67
C TYR A 407 -2.04 1.12 11.65
N LEU A 408 -2.90 0.16 11.32
CA LEU A 408 -4.03 -0.21 12.17
C LEU A 408 -3.66 -1.32 13.15
N ILE A 409 -3.73 -1.00 14.44
CA ILE A 409 -3.73 -1.98 15.53
C ILE A 409 -5.19 -2.39 15.78
N ARG A 410 -5.51 -3.68 15.57
CA ARG A 410 -6.89 -4.17 15.74
C ARG A 410 -7.19 -4.44 17.21
N VAL A 411 -8.26 -3.83 17.70
CA VAL A 411 -8.83 -4.16 19.01
C VAL A 411 -9.80 -5.31 18.81
N ARG A 412 -9.36 -6.53 19.15
CA ARG A 412 -10.17 -7.74 19.03
C ARG A 412 -10.80 -8.07 20.38
N ASN A 413 -12.06 -8.50 20.38
CA ASN A 413 -12.77 -9.02 21.56
C ASN A 413 -12.99 -8.04 22.74
N TYR A 414 -12.72 -6.73 22.59
CA TYR A 414 -13.04 -5.71 23.59
C TYR A 414 -14.17 -4.80 23.09
N THR A 415 -15.40 -5.07 23.52
CA THR A 415 -16.61 -4.37 23.00
C THR A 415 -17.14 -3.29 23.94
N LYS A 416 -16.52 -3.08 25.10
CA LYS A 416 -16.93 -2.02 26.03
C LYS A 416 -16.44 -0.65 25.53
N PRO A 417 -17.15 0.44 25.85
CA PRO A 417 -16.61 1.78 25.64
C PRO A 417 -15.25 1.98 26.30
N VAL A 418 -14.29 2.51 25.55
CA VAL A 418 -12.92 2.74 26.02
C VAL A 418 -12.75 4.22 26.44
N ASN A 419 -12.48 4.46 27.72
CA ASN A 419 -12.21 5.79 28.26
C ASN A 419 -10.72 6.03 28.53
N LYS A 420 -9.92 4.97 28.61
CA LYS A 420 -8.49 5.06 28.89
C LYS A 420 -7.72 4.03 28.09
N ILE A 421 -6.61 4.46 27.48
CA ILE A 421 -5.71 3.61 26.71
C ILE A 421 -4.30 3.88 27.20
N LYS A 422 -3.55 2.84 27.56
CA LYS A 422 -2.12 2.94 27.86
C LYS A 422 -1.33 2.20 26.79
N LEU A 423 -0.41 2.89 26.14
CA LEU A 423 0.51 2.37 25.12
C LEU A 423 1.90 2.33 25.72
N VAL A 424 2.49 1.15 25.92
CA VAL A 424 3.83 0.97 26.47
C VAL A 424 4.75 0.42 25.39
N ILE A 425 5.90 1.06 25.19
CA ILE A 425 6.93 0.61 24.23
C ILE A 425 7.63 -0.62 24.81
N LYS A 426 7.55 -1.75 24.10
CA LYS A 426 8.18 -3.02 24.49
C LYS A 426 9.36 -3.41 23.59
N GLY A 427 9.42 -2.84 22.39
CA GLY A 427 10.49 -3.06 21.43
C GLY A 427 10.60 -1.91 20.44
N VAL A 428 11.80 -1.71 19.90
CA VAL A 428 12.08 -0.68 18.88
C VAL A 428 12.91 -1.23 17.73
N TYR A 429 12.73 -0.63 16.56
CA TYR A 429 13.70 -0.68 15.47
C TYR A 429 14.68 0.47 15.63
N ARG A 430 15.97 0.14 15.70
CA ARG A 430 17.03 1.12 15.95
C ARG A 430 17.17 2.07 14.76
N GLY A 431 17.16 3.37 15.05
CA GLY A 431 17.52 4.43 14.12
C GLY A 431 19.01 4.44 13.77
N THR A 432 19.36 5.00 12.63
CA THR A 432 20.77 5.07 12.19
C THR A 432 21.61 6.08 12.99
N GLN A 433 20.96 7.02 13.68
CA GLN A 433 21.64 8.13 14.35
C GLN A 433 21.15 8.34 15.79
N PHE A 434 19.88 8.67 15.97
CA PHE A 434 19.28 9.08 17.24
C PHE A 434 18.60 7.91 17.94
N ARG A 435 18.73 7.81 19.27
CA ARG A 435 18.10 6.75 20.08
C ARG A 435 16.68 7.10 20.51
N ASP A 436 16.26 8.33 20.28
CA ASP A 436 14.94 8.82 20.64
C ASP A 436 13.87 8.03 19.88
N THR A 437 12.93 7.44 20.61
CA THR A 437 11.80 6.71 20.02
C THR A 437 10.63 7.65 19.80
N CYS A 438 10.14 7.69 18.56
CA CYS A 438 9.11 8.65 18.15
C CYS A 438 7.77 7.99 17.82
N ILE A 439 6.68 8.73 18.04
CA ILE A 439 5.34 8.44 17.51
C ILE A 439 4.78 9.74 16.93
N SER A 440 4.39 9.73 15.66
CA SER A 440 3.88 10.92 14.95
C SER A 440 2.37 11.08 15.04
N LEU A 441 1.61 9.99 15.13
CA LEU A 441 0.15 10.04 15.17
C LEU A 441 -0.40 8.85 15.96
N VAL A 442 -1.46 9.10 16.73
CA VAL A 442 -2.34 8.09 17.30
C VAL A 442 -3.78 8.54 17.10
N GLU A 443 -4.55 7.81 16.32
CA GLU A 443 -5.97 8.08 16.06
C GLU A 443 -6.81 6.87 16.48
N LEU A 444 -8.02 7.12 16.97
CA LEU A 444 -8.93 6.07 17.44
C LEU A 444 -10.01 5.83 16.40
N ARG A 445 -10.22 4.57 16.01
CA ARG A 445 -11.30 4.17 15.11
C ARG A 445 -12.40 3.46 15.90
N ALA A 446 -13.59 4.06 15.93
CA ALA A 446 -14.76 3.50 16.58
C ALA A 446 -15.85 3.15 15.55
N PRO A 447 -16.48 1.96 15.60
CA PRO A 447 -17.60 1.64 14.74
C PRO A 447 -18.86 2.36 15.22
N LEU A 448 -19.61 2.95 14.30
CA LEU A 448 -20.86 3.64 14.58
C LEU A 448 -22.07 2.70 14.37
N THR A 449 -22.97 2.67 15.34
CA THR A 449 -24.19 1.84 15.26
C THR A 449 -25.26 2.43 14.35
N LYS A 450 -25.12 3.71 13.97
CA LYS A 450 -26.06 4.43 13.12
C LYS A 450 -25.28 5.24 12.10
N LYS A 451 -25.90 5.45 10.93
CA LYS A 451 -25.41 6.39 9.93
C LYS A 451 -25.30 7.80 10.55
N PRO A 452 -24.12 8.45 10.52
CA PRO A 452 -23.97 9.82 10.97
C PRO A 452 -24.63 10.79 9.99
N GLU A 453 -24.90 12.00 10.46
CA GLU A 453 -25.30 13.10 9.59
C GLU A 453 -24.07 13.60 8.83
N ILE A 454 -24.05 13.38 7.51
CA ILE A 454 -22.94 13.78 6.63
C ILE A 454 -23.38 15.03 5.87
N GLN A 455 -22.65 16.11 6.08
CA GLN A 455 -22.78 17.31 5.26
C GLN A 455 -21.81 17.18 4.09
N ALA A 456 -22.28 16.60 2.99
CA ALA A 456 -21.47 16.44 1.79
C ALA A 456 -20.91 17.79 1.32
N ALA A 457 -19.66 17.77 0.85
CA ALA A 457 -19.05 18.91 0.18
C ALA A 457 -19.94 19.39 -0.99
N ARG A 458 -20.07 20.72 -1.13
CA ARG A 458 -20.91 21.35 -2.15
C ARG A 458 -20.12 21.73 -3.39
#